data_AF-A0A8T1M5X1-F1
#
_entry.id   AF-A0A8T1M5X1-F1
#
_cell.length_a   1.000
_cell.length_b   1.000
_cell.length_c   1.000
_cell.angle_alpha   90.00
_cell.angle_beta   90.00
_cell.angle_gamma   90.00
#
_symmetry.space_group_name_H-M   'P 1'
#
loop_
_entity.id
_entity.type
_entity.pdbx_description
1 polymer ?
#
loop_
_entity_poly.entity_id
_entity_poly.type
_entity_poly.pdbx_seq_one_letter_code
_entity_poly.pdbx_strand_id
1 'polypeptide(L)'
;MNLVAVLLTNRAICHWYLSNCPKNYRSCIMDCKAALVADPQHQKSYVKAVEACLALDKIDDCLELCELGLTKFPGCQKLTEAHAKARQKQSLSDQAEIAKLKAQREEENKQLTTFKLITDRGIQINFKLPPVCVPDAADARFYVDSSNHLHWSLLFMYPEFGQTDFLRDVIEDSTLRECLRLVFDPSQPPPAWDTEQVYQSGDDSLEVYFEDSTVSQKLVSFPAELTVKQLTRRKDFCVRRDLLIVIHVVSKRSTKFYQRWKDEMRWY
;
A
#
# COMPACT_ATOMS: atom_id res chain seq x y z
N MET A 1 12.90 -31.71 -47.73
CA MET A 1 13.30 -30.43 -47.11
C MET A 1 12.42 -29.34 -47.71
N ASN A 2 11.56 -28.69 -46.91
CA ASN A 2 10.68 -27.63 -47.41
C ASN A 2 11.44 -26.30 -47.46
N LEU A 3 11.61 -25.73 -48.66
CA LEU A 3 12.34 -24.48 -48.86
C LEU A 3 11.72 -23.30 -48.10
N VAL A 4 10.38 -23.28 -47.99
CA VAL A 4 9.65 -22.23 -47.27
C VAL A 4 10.00 -22.23 -45.78
N ALA A 5 10.04 -23.41 -45.15
CA ALA A 5 10.39 -23.55 -43.74
C ALA A 5 11.83 -23.11 -43.45
N VAL A 6 12.76 -23.38 -44.35
CA VAL A 6 14.16 -22.94 -44.24
C VAL A 6 14.28 -21.42 -44.32
N LEU A 7 13.64 -20.79 -45.31
CA LEU A 7 13.67 -19.34 -45.48
C LEU A 7 13.05 -18.61 -44.28
N LEU A 8 11.91 -19.09 -43.80
CA LEU A 8 11.24 -18.53 -42.62
C LEU A 8 12.09 -18.68 -41.36
N THR A 9 12.72 -19.84 -41.16
CA THR A 9 13.62 -20.04 -40.00
C THR A 9 14.86 -19.15 -40.07
N ASN A 10 15.44 -18.95 -41.26
CA ASN A 10 16.56 -18.01 -41.44
C ASN A 10 16.13 -16.57 -41.14
N ARG A 11 14.94 -16.16 -41.58
CA ARG A 11 14.38 -14.85 -41.25
C ARG A 11 14.15 -14.68 -39.76
N ALA A 12 13.65 -15.72 -39.08
CA ALA A 12 13.50 -15.73 -37.62
C ALA A 12 14.85 -15.55 -36.90
N ILE A 13 15.90 -16.23 -37.37
CA ILE A 13 17.26 -16.08 -36.84
C ILE A 13 17.78 -14.65 -37.04
N CYS A 14 17.51 -14.03 -38.19
CA CYS A 14 17.83 -12.61 -38.39
C CYS A 14 17.09 -11.74 -37.36
N HIS A 15 15.78 -11.94 -37.16
CA HIS A 15 15.00 -11.21 -36.14
C HIS A 15 15.57 -11.35 -34.71
N TRP A 16 16.17 -12.50 -34.39
CA TRP A 16 16.86 -12.74 -33.12
C TRP A 16 18.16 -11.94 -32.97
N TYR A 17 18.97 -11.84 -34.03
CA TYR A 17 20.31 -11.24 -33.98
C TYR A 17 20.36 -9.74 -34.30
N LEU A 18 19.25 -9.13 -34.75
CA LEU A 18 19.20 -7.68 -34.95
C LEU A 18 19.48 -6.95 -33.63
N SER A 19 20.72 -6.46 -33.48
CA SER A 19 21.30 -5.88 -32.26
C SER A 19 20.95 -4.41 -32.04
N ASN A 20 20.43 -3.72 -33.07
CA ASN A 20 20.33 -2.25 -33.09
C ASN A 20 18.88 -1.73 -32.88
N CYS A 21 17.96 -2.61 -32.50
CA CYS A 21 16.58 -2.31 -32.11
C CYS A 21 16.22 -3.21 -30.92
N PRO A 22 15.15 -2.91 -30.14
CA PRO A 22 14.64 -3.88 -29.17
C PRO A 22 14.44 -5.22 -29.90
N LYS A 23 15.13 -6.26 -29.44
CA LYS A 23 15.19 -7.57 -30.10
C LYS A 23 13.78 -8.03 -30.46
N ASN A 24 13.55 -8.31 -31.74
CA ASN A 24 12.21 -8.62 -32.24
C ASN A 24 11.88 -10.10 -32.09
N TYR A 25 11.87 -10.57 -30.84
CA TYR A 25 11.55 -11.95 -30.50
C TYR A 25 10.12 -12.33 -30.88
N ARG A 26 9.18 -11.37 -30.92
CA ARG A 26 7.79 -11.63 -31.34
C ARG A 26 7.74 -12.02 -32.81
N SER A 27 8.40 -11.28 -33.70
CA SER A 27 8.51 -11.68 -35.12
C SER A 27 9.31 -12.96 -35.31
N CYS A 28 10.35 -13.20 -34.50
CA CYS A 28 11.07 -14.48 -34.49
C CYS A 28 10.13 -15.65 -34.21
N ILE A 29 9.26 -15.56 -33.19
CA ILE A 29 8.28 -16.59 -32.87
C ILE A 29 7.28 -16.77 -34.01
N MET A 30 6.76 -15.68 -34.59
CA MET A 30 5.80 -15.75 -35.69
C MET A 30 6.37 -16.47 -36.91
N ASP A 31 7.61 -16.14 -37.29
CA ASP A 31 8.30 -16.79 -38.41
C ASP A 31 8.61 -18.26 -38.14
N CYS A 32 8.99 -18.59 -36.90
CA CYS A 32 9.16 -19.99 -36.51
C CYS A 32 7.83 -20.75 -36.57
N LYS A 33 6.73 -20.20 -36.02
CA LYS A 33 5.40 -20.81 -36.10
C LYS A 33 4.96 -21.01 -37.56
N ALA A 34 5.19 -20.03 -38.44
CA ALA A 34 4.92 -20.16 -39.87
C ALA A 34 5.79 -21.24 -40.54
N ALA A 35 7.07 -21.35 -40.16
CA ALA A 35 7.94 -22.42 -40.63
C ALA A 35 7.44 -23.82 -40.19
N LEU A 36 6.89 -23.93 -38.99
CA LEU A 36 6.31 -25.19 -38.47
C LEU A 36 4.99 -25.55 -39.16
N VAL A 37 4.20 -24.56 -39.58
CA VAL A 37 3.02 -24.80 -40.43
C VAL A 37 3.44 -25.35 -41.80
N ALA A 38 4.51 -24.80 -42.39
CA ALA A 38 5.03 -25.25 -43.68
C ALA A 38 5.73 -26.62 -43.60
N ASP A 39 6.46 -26.89 -42.52
CA ASP A 39 7.16 -28.15 -42.27
C ASP A 39 7.18 -28.48 -40.77
N PRO A 40 6.21 -29.30 -40.30
CA PRO A 40 6.18 -29.74 -38.92
C PRO A 40 7.39 -30.62 -38.52
N GLN A 41 8.21 -31.09 -39.47
CA GLN A 41 9.43 -31.85 -39.19
C GLN A 41 10.68 -30.95 -39.13
N HIS A 42 10.53 -29.63 -39.12
CA HIS A 42 11.67 -28.72 -39.07
C HIS A 42 12.16 -28.45 -37.63
N GLN A 43 13.01 -29.35 -37.10
CA GLN A 43 13.53 -29.28 -35.72
C GLN A 43 14.17 -27.93 -35.33
N LYS A 44 14.88 -27.28 -36.26
CA LYS A 44 15.55 -25.98 -35.99
C LYS A 44 14.55 -24.87 -35.68
N SER A 45 13.36 -24.89 -36.28
CA SER A 45 12.32 -23.90 -35.99
C SER A 45 11.76 -24.07 -34.58
N TYR A 46 11.52 -25.31 -34.12
CA TYR A 46 11.11 -25.57 -32.73
C TYR A 46 12.13 -25.01 -31.73
N VAL A 47 13.41 -25.35 -31.91
CA VAL A 47 14.50 -24.87 -31.05
C VAL A 47 14.53 -23.34 -31.03
N LYS A 48 14.41 -22.69 -32.19
CA LYS A 48 14.48 -21.24 -32.25
C LYS A 48 13.26 -20.55 -31.65
N ALA A 49 12.07 -21.15 -31.82
CA ALA A 49 10.84 -20.67 -31.24
C ALA A 49 10.88 -20.70 -29.71
N VAL A 50 11.33 -21.81 -29.10
CA VAL A 50 11.40 -21.93 -27.62
C VAL A 50 12.46 -21.00 -27.02
N GLU A 51 13.60 -20.81 -27.70
CA GLU A 51 14.60 -19.80 -27.30
C GLU A 51 13.97 -18.39 -27.27
N ALA A 52 13.17 -18.04 -28.29
CA ALA A 52 12.47 -16.76 -28.37
C ALA A 52 11.33 -16.61 -27.34
N CYS A 53 10.58 -17.69 -27.06
CA CYS A 53 9.57 -17.68 -26.01
C CYS A 53 10.18 -17.48 -24.62
N LEU A 54 11.29 -18.17 -24.31
CA LEU A 54 12.02 -17.99 -23.05
C LEU A 54 12.59 -16.57 -22.89
N ALA A 55 13.05 -15.96 -23.99
CA ALA A 55 13.56 -14.60 -23.99
C ALA A 55 12.47 -13.53 -23.79
N LEU A 56 11.22 -13.84 -24.16
CA LEU A 56 10.05 -12.98 -23.92
C LEU A 56 9.25 -13.36 -22.66
N ASP A 57 9.71 -14.34 -21.90
CA ASP A 57 9.00 -14.89 -20.74
C ASP A 57 7.58 -15.40 -21.07
N LYS A 58 7.37 -15.83 -22.31
CA LYS A 58 6.13 -16.48 -22.76
C LYS A 58 6.18 -17.96 -22.40
N ILE A 59 6.02 -18.25 -21.12
CA ILE A 59 6.23 -19.59 -20.55
C ILE A 59 5.25 -20.62 -21.11
N ASP A 60 3.97 -20.29 -21.23
CA ASP A 60 2.95 -21.21 -21.75
C ASP A 60 3.21 -21.59 -23.21
N ASP A 61 3.44 -20.58 -24.07
CA ASP A 61 3.85 -20.78 -25.48
C ASP A 61 5.12 -21.65 -25.56
N CYS A 62 6.07 -21.46 -24.64
CA CYS A 62 7.32 -22.22 -24.60
C CYS A 62 7.09 -23.70 -24.26
N LEU A 63 6.28 -23.97 -23.23
CA LEU A 63 5.96 -25.33 -22.79
C LEU A 63 5.22 -26.09 -23.89
N GLU A 64 4.19 -25.47 -24.48
CA GLU A 64 3.43 -26.05 -25.60
C GLU A 64 4.36 -26.42 -26.78
N LEU A 65 5.22 -25.48 -27.19
CA LEU A 65 6.17 -25.72 -28.29
C LEU A 65 7.22 -26.78 -27.94
N CYS A 66 7.66 -26.86 -26.68
CA CYS A 66 8.57 -27.91 -26.22
C CYS A 66 7.90 -29.29 -26.26
N GLU A 67 6.67 -29.42 -25.78
CA GLU A 67 5.91 -30.67 -25.78
C GLU A 67 5.66 -31.17 -27.21
N LEU A 68 5.21 -30.27 -28.11
CA LEU A 68 5.05 -30.56 -29.53
C LEU A 68 6.37 -30.97 -30.20
N GLY A 69 7.45 -30.24 -29.90
CA GLY A 69 8.77 -30.50 -30.45
C GLY A 69 9.37 -31.83 -29.95
N LEU A 70 9.24 -32.15 -28.66
CA LEU A 70 9.75 -33.39 -28.06
C LEU A 70 8.94 -34.62 -28.50
N THR A 71 7.65 -34.47 -28.79
CA THR A 71 6.82 -35.53 -29.39
C THR A 71 7.40 -35.97 -30.75
N LYS A 72 7.96 -35.04 -31.52
CA LYS A 72 8.57 -35.30 -32.83
C LYS A 72 10.06 -35.62 -32.76
N PHE A 73 10.78 -35.01 -31.82
CA PHE A 73 12.23 -35.07 -31.67
C PHE A 73 12.62 -35.39 -30.23
N PRO A 74 12.36 -36.61 -29.74
CA PRO A 74 12.56 -36.98 -28.34
C PRO A 74 14.03 -36.88 -27.88
N GLY A 75 15.00 -36.97 -28.79
CA GLY A 75 16.42 -36.85 -28.49
C GLY A 75 16.99 -35.42 -28.50
N CYS A 76 16.17 -34.38 -28.69
CA CYS A 76 16.67 -33.01 -28.81
C CYS A 76 16.97 -32.39 -27.43
N GLN A 77 18.25 -32.38 -27.04
CA GLN A 77 18.73 -31.79 -25.78
C GLN A 77 18.26 -30.34 -25.56
N LYS A 78 18.32 -29.50 -26.62
CA LYS A 78 17.90 -28.09 -26.53
C LYS A 78 16.44 -27.90 -26.14
N LEU A 79 15.54 -28.77 -26.63
CA LEU A 79 14.12 -28.71 -26.27
C LEU A 79 13.90 -29.20 -24.84
N THR A 80 14.60 -30.25 -24.42
CA THR A 80 14.55 -30.76 -23.04
C THR A 80 15.03 -29.71 -22.04
N GLU A 81 16.15 -29.04 -22.33
CA GLU A 81 16.67 -27.94 -21.50
C GLU A 81 15.72 -26.74 -21.45
N ALA A 82 15.16 -26.35 -22.60
CA ALA A 82 14.19 -25.26 -22.66
C ALA A 82 12.92 -25.58 -21.87
N HIS A 83 12.41 -26.80 -21.97
CA HIS A 83 11.27 -27.28 -21.21
C HIS A 83 11.53 -27.25 -19.70
N ALA A 84 12.69 -27.76 -19.26
CA ALA A 84 13.08 -27.72 -17.84
C ALA A 84 13.18 -26.29 -17.31
N LYS A 85 13.80 -25.38 -18.09
CA LYS A 85 13.88 -23.94 -17.75
C LYS A 85 12.50 -23.29 -17.66
N ALA A 86 11.62 -23.56 -18.62
CA ALA A 86 10.26 -23.04 -18.64
C ALA A 86 9.44 -23.53 -17.43
N ARG A 87 9.52 -24.84 -17.11
CA ARG A 87 8.86 -25.42 -15.93
C ARG A 87 9.37 -24.83 -14.62
N GLN A 88 10.69 -24.63 -14.50
CA GLN A 88 11.26 -23.98 -13.32
C GLN A 88 10.73 -22.56 -13.15
N LYS A 89 10.70 -21.77 -14.23
CA LYS A 89 10.14 -20.41 -14.19
C LYS A 89 8.65 -20.39 -13.84
N GLN A 90 7.85 -21.29 -14.42
CA GLN A 90 6.43 -21.44 -14.10
C GLN A 90 6.24 -21.73 -12.61
N SER A 91 6.94 -22.73 -12.08
CA SER A 91 6.85 -23.09 -10.66
C SER A 91 7.24 -21.95 -9.72
N LEU A 92 8.25 -21.14 -10.07
CA LEU A 92 8.65 -19.99 -9.25
C LEU A 92 7.60 -18.87 -9.28
N SER A 93 7.02 -18.60 -10.45
CA SER A 93 5.95 -17.63 -10.62
C SER A 93 4.70 -18.04 -9.83
N ASP A 94 4.27 -19.30 -9.98
CA ASP A 94 3.10 -19.83 -9.27
C ASP A 94 3.31 -19.79 -7.75
N GLN A 95 4.50 -20.14 -7.26
CA GLN A 95 4.84 -20.04 -5.84
C GLN A 95 4.80 -18.59 -5.35
N ALA A 96 5.32 -17.64 -6.12
CA ALA A 96 5.29 -16.23 -5.78
C ALA A 96 3.85 -15.68 -5.75
N GLU A 97 3.01 -16.08 -6.71
CA GLU A 97 1.60 -15.70 -6.75
C GLU A 97 0.82 -16.29 -5.56
N ILE A 98 1.01 -17.58 -5.26
CA ILE A 98 0.41 -18.22 -4.09
C ILE A 98 0.86 -17.53 -2.80
N ALA A 99 2.16 -17.19 -2.68
CA ALA A 99 2.68 -16.48 -1.51
C ALA A 99 2.07 -15.08 -1.38
N LYS A 100 1.95 -14.34 -2.48
CA LYS A 100 1.32 -13.01 -2.52
C LYS A 100 -0.15 -13.07 -2.10
N LEU A 101 -0.91 -14.02 -2.64
CA LEU A 101 -2.33 -14.21 -2.31
C LEU A 101 -2.51 -14.61 -0.83
N LYS A 102 -1.64 -15.48 -0.31
CA LYS A 102 -1.63 -15.85 1.11
C LYS A 102 -1.34 -14.64 2.01
N ALA A 103 -0.31 -13.86 1.68
CA ALA A 103 0.05 -12.66 2.44
C ALA A 103 -1.09 -11.61 2.43
N GLN A 104 -1.71 -11.38 1.26
CA GLN A 104 -2.85 -10.48 1.14
C GLN A 104 -4.03 -10.97 1.99
N ARG A 105 -4.37 -12.25 1.92
CA ARG A 105 -5.47 -12.83 2.72
C ARG A 105 -5.18 -12.78 4.22
N GLU A 106 -3.93 -12.97 4.62
CA GLU A 106 -3.52 -12.85 6.02
C GLU A 106 -3.69 -11.41 6.51
N GLU A 107 -3.29 -10.42 5.71
CA GLU A 107 -3.47 -9.00 6.01
C GLU A 107 -4.94 -8.60 6.11
N GLU A 108 -5.78 -9.04 5.15
CA GLU A 108 -7.23 -8.83 5.18
C GLU A 108 -7.87 -9.47 6.44
N ASN A 109 -7.46 -10.68 6.80
CA ASN A 109 -7.94 -11.36 8.01
C ASN A 109 -7.51 -10.62 9.29
N LYS A 110 -6.27 -10.11 9.34
CA LYS A 110 -5.78 -9.28 10.45
C LYS A 110 -6.63 -8.02 10.58
N GLN A 111 -6.84 -7.28 9.50
CA GLN A 111 -7.68 -6.08 9.49
C GLN A 111 -9.12 -6.36 9.94
N LEU A 112 -9.73 -7.45 9.46
CA LEU A 112 -11.08 -7.84 9.88
C LEU A 112 -11.14 -8.18 11.37
N THR A 113 -10.13 -8.87 11.89
CA THR A 113 -10.02 -9.22 13.32
C THR A 113 -9.88 -7.95 14.16
N THR A 114 -9.05 -7.02 13.71
CA THR A 114 -8.84 -5.71 14.34
C THR A 114 -10.13 -4.89 14.38
N PHE A 115 -10.85 -4.77 13.25
CA PHE A 115 -12.12 -4.03 13.23
C PHE A 115 -13.17 -4.66 14.13
N LYS A 116 -13.29 -6.00 14.14
CA LYS A 116 -14.20 -6.71 15.05
C LYS A 116 -13.89 -6.41 16.51
N LEU A 117 -12.62 -6.51 16.90
CA LEU A 117 -12.16 -6.18 18.25
C LEU A 117 -12.55 -4.74 18.66
N ILE A 118 -12.36 -3.76 17.77
CA ILE A 118 -12.71 -2.35 18.03
C ILE A 118 -14.23 -2.20 18.20
N THR A 119 -15.01 -2.81 17.31
CA THR A 119 -16.48 -2.75 17.40
C THR A 119 -17.02 -3.48 18.63
N ASP A 120 -16.41 -4.59 19.04
CA ASP A 120 -16.78 -5.33 20.26
C ASP A 120 -16.53 -4.51 21.53
N ARG A 121 -15.55 -3.59 21.50
CA ARG A 121 -15.31 -2.60 22.55
C ARG A 121 -16.24 -1.37 22.47
N GLY A 122 -17.21 -1.37 21.55
CA GLY A 122 -18.20 -0.31 21.39
C GLY A 122 -17.67 0.96 20.72
N ILE A 123 -16.50 0.89 20.08
CA ILE A 123 -15.88 2.03 19.39
C ILE A 123 -16.38 2.07 17.96
N GLN A 124 -16.78 3.26 17.49
CA GLN A 124 -17.30 3.45 16.15
C GLN A 124 -16.18 3.73 15.14
N ILE A 125 -16.28 3.12 13.95
CA ILE A 125 -15.33 3.32 12.85
C ILE A 125 -16.06 3.97 11.67
N ASN A 126 -15.49 5.05 11.14
CA ASN A 126 -15.99 5.71 9.94
C ASN A 126 -15.28 5.18 8.69
N PHE A 127 -15.94 4.25 7.98
CA PHE A 127 -15.45 3.66 6.73
C PHE A 127 -15.61 4.56 5.51
N LYS A 128 -16.34 5.68 5.60
CA LYS A 128 -16.62 6.58 4.47
C LYS A 128 -15.49 7.58 4.23
N LEU A 129 -14.73 7.91 5.28
CA LEU A 129 -13.63 8.85 5.17
C LEU A 129 -12.44 8.20 4.47
N PRO A 130 -11.79 8.88 3.51
CA PRO A 130 -10.56 8.38 2.90
C PRO A 130 -9.44 8.29 3.94
N PRO A 131 -8.46 7.38 3.78
CA PRO A 131 -7.28 7.37 4.64
C PRO A 131 -6.57 8.72 4.63
N VAL A 132 -6.01 9.11 5.77
CA VAL A 132 -5.14 10.29 5.83
C VAL A 132 -3.77 9.88 5.28
N CYS A 133 -3.24 10.69 4.36
CA CYS A 133 -1.88 10.50 3.90
C CYS A 133 -0.91 10.92 5.01
N VAL A 134 -0.44 9.95 5.79
CA VAL A 134 0.70 10.11 6.70
C VAL A 134 1.95 9.56 6.02
N PRO A 135 3.13 10.18 6.17
CA PRO A 135 4.37 9.62 5.61
C PRO A 135 4.62 8.20 6.13
N ASP A 136 5.17 7.31 5.29
CA ASP A 136 5.47 5.92 5.73
C ASP A 136 6.35 5.86 6.98
N ALA A 137 7.23 6.85 7.17
CA ALA A 137 8.08 7.01 8.36
C ALA A 137 7.29 7.26 9.66
N ALA A 138 6.06 7.75 9.57
CA ALA A 138 5.17 7.91 10.71
C ALA A 138 4.86 6.56 11.35
N ASP A 139 4.77 5.49 10.54
CA ASP A 139 4.56 4.11 10.98
C ASP A 139 3.36 4.01 11.93
N ALA A 140 2.19 4.42 11.43
CA ALA A 140 0.94 4.44 12.18
C ALA A 140 0.57 3.02 12.64
N ARG A 141 0.25 2.89 13.92
CA ARG A 141 0.03 1.61 14.58
C ARG A 141 -1.25 1.63 15.40
N PHE A 142 -1.98 0.54 15.28
CA PHE A 142 -3.03 0.17 16.21
C PHE A 142 -2.77 -1.25 16.69
N TYR A 143 -2.77 -1.45 18.00
CA TYR A 143 -2.64 -2.78 18.59
C TYR A 143 -3.22 -2.82 20.01
N VAL A 144 -3.33 -4.03 20.55
CA VAL A 144 -3.66 -4.27 21.96
C VAL A 144 -2.42 -4.82 22.64
N ASP A 145 -2.04 -4.22 23.77
CA ASP A 145 -0.91 -4.72 24.56
C ASP A 145 -1.26 -5.98 25.36
N SER A 146 -0.27 -6.55 26.05
CA SER A 146 -0.47 -7.71 26.94
C SER A 146 -1.38 -7.42 28.14
N SER A 147 -1.56 -6.14 28.48
CA SER A 147 -2.41 -5.67 29.58
C SER A 147 -3.83 -5.31 29.11
N ASN A 148 -4.17 -5.63 27.86
CA ASN A 148 -5.45 -5.42 27.22
C ASN A 148 -5.81 -3.94 26.95
N HIS A 149 -4.85 -3.02 26.98
CA HIS A 149 -5.02 -1.62 26.59
C HIS A 149 -4.89 -1.43 25.09
N LEU A 150 -5.71 -0.54 24.54
CA LEU A 150 -5.58 -0.11 23.14
C LEU A 150 -4.45 0.90 23.00
N HIS A 151 -3.67 0.74 21.95
CA HIS A 151 -2.67 1.70 21.51
C HIS A 151 -3.10 2.31 20.19
N TRP A 152 -3.06 3.64 20.11
CA TRP A 152 -3.51 4.43 18.98
C TRP A 152 -2.38 5.30 18.44
N SER A 153 -2.43 5.59 17.15
CA SER A 153 -1.74 6.75 16.59
C SER A 153 -2.66 7.97 16.59
N LEU A 154 -2.10 9.12 16.95
CA LEU A 154 -2.80 10.41 16.98
C LEU A 154 -2.16 11.38 15.99
N LEU A 155 -2.98 12.08 15.23
CA LEU A 155 -2.58 13.20 14.39
C LEU A 155 -3.17 14.48 14.97
N PHE A 156 -2.31 15.35 15.48
CA PHE A 156 -2.66 16.71 15.85
C PHE A 156 -2.56 17.62 14.65
N MET A 157 -3.62 18.38 14.39
CA MET A 157 -3.69 19.36 13.33
C MET A 157 -3.78 20.75 13.94
N TYR A 158 -3.00 21.70 13.41
CA TYR A 158 -2.96 23.09 13.81
C TYR A 158 -3.51 23.94 12.67
N PRO A 159 -4.83 24.15 12.59
CA PRO A 159 -5.45 24.71 11.38
C PRO A 159 -5.02 26.15 11.09
N GLU A 160 -4.62 26.89 12.12
CA GLU A 160 -4.08 28.25 12.00
C GLU A 160 -2.82 28.30 11.12
N PHE A 161 -1.93 27.34 11.29
CA PHE A 161 -0.62 27.32 10.64
C PHE A 161 -0.52 26.29 9.50
N GLY A 162 -1.58 25.49 9.29
CA GLY A 162 -1.56 24.37 8.34
C GLY A 162 -0.52 23.31 8.69
N GLN A 163 -0.21 23.16 9.97
CA GLN A 163 0.81 22.24 10.47
C GLN A 163 0.17 21.01 11.10
N THR A 164 0.95 19.93 11.22
CA THR A 164 0.52 18.70 11.87
C THR A 164 1.64 18.06 12.65
N ASP A 165 1.32 17.45 13.78
CA ASP A 165 2.22 16.58 14.55
C ASP A 165 1.62 15.18 14.69
N PHE A 166 2.49 14.18 14.69
CA PHE A 166 2.10 12.78 14.69
C PHE A 166 2.68 12.05 15.91
N LEU A 167 1.80 11.52 16.75
CA LEU A 167 2.16 10.65 17.85
C LEU A 167 1.89 9.20 17.45
N ARG A 168 2.97 8.42 17.34
CA ARG A 168 2.92 7.05 16.83
C ARG A 168 2.18 6.08 17.74
N ASP A 169 2.46 6.15 19.04
CA ASP A 169 2.02 5.14 20.00
C ASP A 169 1.51 5.82 21.28
N VAL A 170 0.20 5.85 21.42
CA VAL A 170 -0.51 6.47 22.54
C VAL A 170 -1.44 5.42 23.15
N ILE A 171 -1.15 5.05 24.40
CA ILE A 171 -2.04 4.19 25.20
C ILE A 171 -3.37 4.90 25.47
N GLU A 172 -4.47 4.17 25.40
CA GLU A 172 -5.82 4.74 25.48
C GLU A 172 -6.12 5.48 26.80
N ASP A 173 -5.41 5.15 27.89
CA ASP A 173 -5.61 5.78 29.18
C ASP A 173 -4.84 7.11 29.33
N SER A 174 -3.99 7.48 28.36
CA SER A 174 -3.36 8.80 28.32
C SER A 174 -4.38 9.91 28.04
N THR A 175 -4.20 11.04 28.71
CA THR A 175 -4.97 12.28 28.43
C THR A 175 -4.44 12.97 27.19
N LEU A 176 -5.31 13.71 26.48
CA LEU A 176 -4.86 14.53 25.36
C LEU A 176 -3.92 15.65 25.83
N ARG A 177 -4.07 16.12 27.07
CA ARG A 177 -3.15 17.06 27.71
C ARG A 177 -1.74 16.49 27.83
N GLU A 178 -1.59 15.25 28.29
CA GLU A 178 -0.28 14.59 28.35
C GLU A 178 0.33 14.46 26.96
N CYS A 179 -0.49 14.08 25.96
CA CYS A 179 -0.05 14.00 24.58
C CYS A 179 0.43 15.37 24.05
N LEU A 180 -0.30 16.45 24.33
CA LEU A 180 0.10 17.81 23.95
C LEU A 180 1.38 18.28 24.65
N ARG A 181 1.63 17.85 25.89
CA ARG A 181 2.89 18.14 26.59
C ARG A 181 4.10 17.47 25.95
N LEU A 182 3.92 16.32 25.30
CA LEU A 182 5.00 15.67 24.54
C LEU A 182 5.37 16.46 23.28
N VAL A 183 4.37 17.08 22.63
CA VAL A 183 4.58 17.85 21.40
C VAL A 183 5.10 19.25 21.71
N PHE A 184 4.51 19.92 22.70
CA PHE A 184 4.89 21.28 23.13
C PHE A 184 5.61 21.23 24.48
N ASP A 185 6.72 20.49 24.53
CA ASP A 185 7.55 20.38 25.73
C ASP A 185 8.15 21.75 26.08
N PRO A 186 7.86 22.33 27.26
CA PRO A 186 8.38 23.65 27.66
C PRO A 186 9.90 23.68 27.84
N SER A 187 10.57 22.52 27.92
CA SER A 187 12.03 22.42 27.97
C SER A 187 12.69 22.52 26.60
N GLN A 188 11.92 22.42 25.51
CA GLN A 188 12.39 22.51 24.14
C GLN A 188 12.09 23.89 23.52
N PRO A 189 12.89 24.33 22.52
CA PRO A 189 12.54 25.53 21.78
C PRO A 189 11.17 25.36 21.09
N PRO A 190 10.37 26.44 20.97
CA PRO A 190 9.08 26.38 20.31
C PRO A 190 9.27 25.96 18.84
N PRO A 191 8.24 25.35 18.22
CA PRO A 191 8.28 25.01 16.81
C PRO A 191 8.57 26.23 15.94
N ALA A 192 9.32 26.05 14.86
CA ALA A 192 9.73 27.15 13.98
C ALA A 192 8.53 27.91 13.35
N TRP A 193 7.38 27.24 13.24
CA TRP A 193 6.14 27.83 12.74
C TRP A 193 5.38 28.65 13.79
N ASP A 194 5.63 28.46 15.09
CA ASP A 194 4.99 29.19 16.20
C ASP A 194 5.88 30.34 16.69
N THR A 195 6.10 31.33 15.81
CA THR A 195 6.98 32.48 16.13
C THR A 195 6.48 33.31 17.32
N GLU A 196 5.15 33.39 17.50
CA GLU A 196 4.51 34.13 18.59
C GLU A 196 4.36 33.30 19.89
N GLN A 197 4.79 32.04 19.88
CA GLN A 197 4.75 31.11 21.02
C GLN A 197 3.35 30.99 21.63
N VAL A 198 2.33 30.97 20.78
CA VAL A 198 0.94 30.90 21.21
C VAL A 198 0.52 29.46 21.51
N TYR A 199 1.24 28.45 21.04
CA TYR A 199 1.00 27.04 21.33
C TYR A 199 1.93 26.52 22.43
N GLN A 200 1.49 26.68 23.69
CA GLN A 200 2.22 26.18 24.85
C GLN A 200 1.36 25.22 25.68
N SER A 201 1.96 24.13 26.16
CA SER A 201 1.25 23.11 26.96
C SER A 201 1.22 23.40 28.46
N GLY A 202 1.85 24.49 28.91
CA GLY A 202 2.02 24.85 30.32
C GLY A 202 0.76 25.40 31.00
N ASP A 203 -0.30 25.69 30.25
CA ASP A 203 -1.58 26.21 30.76
C ASP A 203 -2.79 25.67 29.98
N ASP A 204 -3.98 26.19 30.32
CA ASP A 204 -5.25 25.80 29.69
C ASP A 204 -5.54 26.56 28.38
N SER A 205 -4.53 27.17 27.75
CA SER A 205 -4.72 27.95 26.52
C SER A 205 -5.06 27.09 25.30
N LEU A 206 -4.60 25.84 25.26
CA LEU A 206 -4.86 24.89 24.19
C LEU A 206 -6.23 24.22 24.37
N GLU A 207 -7.05 24.30 23.33
CA GLU A 207 -8.32 23.60 23.22
C GLU A 207 -8.25 22.56 22.10
N VAL A 208 -8.87 21.41 22.34
CA VAL A 208 -8.86 20.29 21.41
C VAL A 208 -10.27 20.02 20.90
N TYR A 209 -10.34 19.67 19.62
CA TYR A 209 -11.58 19.49 18.88
C TYR A 209 -11.49 18.27 17.99
N PHE A 210 -12.62 17.60 17.77
CA PHE A 210 -12.75 16.54 16.79
C PHE A 210 -13.95 16.80 15.88
N GLU A 211 -13.98 16.14 14.71
CA GLU A 211 -15.11 16.22 13.78
C GLU A 211 -16.25 15.30 14.23
N ASP A 212 -17.46 15.86 14.35
CA ASP A 212 -18.68 15.15 14.73
C ASP A 212 -19.00 14.09 13.66
N SER A 213 -19.10 12.84 14.07
CA SER A 213 -19.39 11.73 13.16
C SER A 213 -20.85 11.70 12.68
N THR A 214 -21.74 12.41 13.37
CA THR A 214 -23.18 12.45 13.09
C THR A 214 -23.58 13.66 12.25
N VAL A 215 -22.84 14.77 12.37
CA VAL A 215 -23.11 16.03 11.67
C VAL A 215 -21.87 16.44 10.87
N SER A 216 -21.98 16.37 9.54
CA SER A 216 -20.90 16.74 8.63
C SER A 216 -20.39 18.17 8.89
N GLN A 217 -19.06 18.34 8.85
CA GLN A 217 -18.37 19.63 9.01
C GLN A 217 -18.62 20.35 10.34
N LYS A 218 -19.07 19.61 11.38
CA LYS A 218 -19.21 20.15 12.72
C LYS A 218 -18.02 19.73 13.57
N LEU A 219 -17.48 20.67 14.33
CA LEU A 219 -16.43 20.39 15.30
C LEU A 219 -17.01 20.39 16.72
N VAL A 220 -16.56 19.45 17.54
CA VAL A 220 -16.98 19.30 18.92
C VAL A 220 -15.79 19.54 19.82
N SER A 221 -15.95 20.44 20.79
CA SER A 221 -14.94 20.67 21.83
C SER A 221 -14.83 19.45 22.73
N PHE A 222 -13.60 19.07 23.04
CA PHE A 222 -13.32 17.98 23.97
C PHE A 222 -12.35 18.48 25.05
N PRO A 223 -12.59 18.22 26.35
CA PRO A 223 -11.65 18.62 27.38
C PRO A 223 -10.33 17.84 27.25
N ALA A 224 -9.21 18.55 27.18
CA ALA A 224 -7.89 17.93 27.03
C ALA A 224 -7.49 17.03 28.22
N GLU A 225 -8.08 17.25 29.40
CA GLU A 225 -7.86 16.44 30.60
C GLU A 225 -8.51 15.05 30.55
N LEU A 226 -9.34 14.78 29.54
CA LEU A 226 -9.93 13.47 29.34
C LEU A 226 -9.03 12.57 28.48
N THR A 227 -9.19 11.27 28.68
CA THR A 227 -8.37 10.24 28.04
C THR A 227 -8.81 9.94 26.62
N VAL A 228 -7.90 9.37 25.83
CA VAL A 228 -8.20 8.86 24.49
C VAL A 228 -9.34 7.83 24.54
N LYS A 229 -9.38 6.99 25.57
CA LYS A 229 -10.46 6.02 25.83
C LYS A 229 -11.81 6.69 26.07
N GLN A 230 -11.83 7.82 26.77
CA GLN A 230 -13.06 8.58 26.97
C GLN A 230 -13.53 9.21 25.65
N LEU A 231 -12.60 9.67 24.80
CA LEU A 231 -12.89 10.15 23.46
C LEU A 231 -13.49 9.05 22.57
N THR A 232 -12.83 7.89 22.47
CA THR A 232 -13.25 6.80 21.56
C THR A 232 -14.59 6.16 21.95
N ARG A 233 -15.05 6.35 23.19
CA ARG A 233 -16.36 5.88 23.70
C ARG A 233 -17.50 6.87 23.46
N ARG A 234 -17.23 8.07 22.96
CA ARG A 234 -18.29 9.04 22.68
C ARG A 234 -19.15 8.58 21.49
N LYS A 235 -20.42 8.96 21.50
CA LYS A 235 -21.36 8.60 20.43
C LYS A 235 -21.21 9.45 19.17
N ASP A 236 -20.73 10.67 19.33
CA ASP A 236 -20.49 11.68 18.30
C ASP A 236 -19.06 11.63 17.76
N PHE A 237 -18.24 10.68 18.20
CA PHE A 237 -16.89 10.46 17.70
C PHE A 237 -16.79 9.09 17.01
N CYS A 238 -16.10 9.07 15.87
CA CYS A 238 -15.71 7.84 15.19
C CYS A 238 -14.22 7.89 14.87
N VAL A 239 -13.53 6.76 15.07
CA VAL A 239 -12.18 6.58 14.56
C VAL A 239 -12.26 6.41 13.04
N ARG A 240 -11.22 6.87 12.32
CA ARG A 240 -11.16 6.70 10.87
C ARG A 240 -10.86 5.25 10.48
N ARG A 241 -11.09 4.89 9.21
CA ARG A 241 -10.85 3.53 8.67
C ARG A 241 -9.41 3.04 8.84
N ASP A 242 -8.46 3.96 8.74
CA ASP A 242 -7.02 3.77 8.94
C ASP A 242 -6.62 3.71 10.43
N LEU A 243 -7.59 3.67 11.34
CA LEU A 243 -7.41 3.56 12.80
C LEU A 243 -6.62 4.73 13.40
N LEU A 244 -6.61 5.86 12.69
CA LEU A 244 -5.99 7.11 13.12
C LEU A 244 -7.01 7.98 13.86
N ILE A 245 -6.59 8.54 15.00
CA ILE A 245 -7.35 9.55 15.72
C ILE A 245 -6.84 10.93 15.28
N VAL A 246 -7.73 11.76 14.76
CA VAL A 246 -7.41 13.11 14.28
C VAL A 246 -8.02 14.14 15.22
N ILE A 247 -7.19 15.03 15.75
CA ILE A 247 -7.59 16.08 16.70
C ILE A 247 -7.10 17.42 16.18
N HIS A 248 -7.98 18.42 16.18
CA HIS A 248 -7.65 19.80 15.88
C HIS A 248 -7.29 20.50 17.19
N VAL A 249 -6.16 21.21 17.20
CA VAL A 249 -5.67 21.92 18.37
C VAL A 249 -5.65 23.41 18.06
N VAL A 250 -6.31 24.20 18.90
CA VAL A 250 -6.41 25.65 18.75
C VAL A 250 -5.97 26.34 20.02
N SER A 251 -5.17 27.39 19.90
CA SER A 251 -4.76 28.21 21.04
C SER A 251 -5.68 29.42 21.25
N LYS A 252 -6.16 29.60 22.48
CA LYS A 252 -6.85 30.83 22.92
C LYS A 252 -5.96 32.09 22.85
N ARG A 253 -4.63 31.92 22.85
CA ARG A 253 -3.68 33.04 22.79
C ARG A 253 -3.63 33.67 21.40
N SER A 254 -3.90 32.91 20.35
CA SER A 254 -4.10 33.49 19.01
C SER A 254 -5.50 34.10 18.90
N THR A 255 -5.69 35.26 19.55
CA THR A 255 -7.01 35.87 19.73
C THR A 255 -7.79 36.08 18.44
N LYS A 256 -7.13 36.54 17.37
CA LYS A 256 -7.76 36.76 16.05
C LYS A 256 -8.21 35.46 15.40
N PHE A 257 -7.33 34.46 15.37
CA PHE A 257 -7.66 33.16 14.79
C PHE A 257 -8.73 32.45 15.64
N TYR A 258 -8.59 32.47 16.96
CA TYR A 258 -9.52 31.84 17.89
C TYR A 258 -10.94 32.42 17.78
N GLN A 259 -11.09 33.75 17.67
CA GLN A 259 -12.39 34.37 17.44
C GLN A 259 -13.00 33.91 16.11
N ARG A 260 -12.22 33.97 15.02
CA ARG A 260 -12.65 33.49 13.71
C ARG A 260 -13.04 32.01 13.73
N TRP A 261 -12.24 31.18 14.38
CA TRP A 261 -12.51 29.76 14.60
C TRP A 261 -13.84 29.56 15.34
N LYS A 262 -14.09 30.38 16.36
CA LYS A 262 -15.36 30.38 17.10
C LYS A 262 -16.56 30.88 16.28
N ASP A 263 -16.36 31.77 15.32
CA ASP A 263 -17.46 32.33 14.52
C ASP A 263 -17.80 31.48 13.28
N GLU A 264 -16.78 30.92 12.61
CA GLU A 264 -16.94 30.20 11.34
C GLU A 264 -17.36 28.73 11.53
N MET A 265 -16.97 28.11 12.64
CA MET A 265 -17.30 26.72 12.93
C MET A 265 -18.64 26.66 13.67
N ARG A 266 -19.57 25.81 13.23
CA ARG A 266 -20.92 25.71 13.83
C ARG A 266 -20.86 24.99 15.19
N TRP A 267 -20.76 25.75 16.28
CA TRP A 267 -20.68 25.21 17.65
C TRP A 267 -22.04 24.87 18.26
N TYR A 268 -22.02 23.93 19.22
CA TYR A 268 -22.99 23.77 20.31
C TYR A 268 -22.24 23.49 21.60
#